data_AF-R4Z263-F1
#
_entry.id   AF-R4Z263-F1
#
_cell.length_a   1.000
_cell.length_b   1.000
_cell.length_c   1.000
_cell.angle_alpha   90.00
_cell.angle_beta   90.00
_cell.angle_gamma   90.00
#
_symmetry.space_group_name_H-M   'P 1'
#
loop_
_entity.id
_entity.type
_entity.pdbx_description
1 polymer ?
#
loop_
_entity_poly.entity_id
_entity_poly.type
_entity_poly.pdbx_seq_one_letter_code
_entity_poly.pdbx_strand_id
1 'polypeptide(L)'
;MAGCFGTLKPAEEKGLLSARFGDDDEVNGATVSTDGGAGPDAIYTIGHGTLPAEALMELLEAQDITRLVDIRSFPGSRHNPQFGREEMERWVPAAGIDYRWLKVLGGRRRSQDESRHMALRHPAFRSYADYMETNDFASGMAQLLTLATEQPTAIMCSESVWWKCHRRLVSDHLVLIEHIPVLHVMHTGKLNEHPPLAEARVEGNDLVYDVGTLGL
;
A
#
# COMPACT_ATOMS: atom_id res chain seq x y z
N MET A 1 3.61 -60.64 -33.36
CA MET A 1 2.55 -60.95 -32.37
C MET A 1 1.71 -59.68 -32.25
N ALA A 2 0.58 -59.61 -32.97
CA ALA A 2 -0.77 -59.65 -32.39
C ALA A 2 -0.94 -58.58 -31.28
N GLY A 3 -1.63 -57.46 -31.43
CA GLY A 3 -2.83 -57.14 -32.20
C GLY A 3 -4.02 -57.09 -31.23
N CYS A 4 -4.63 -55.91 -31.01
CA CYS A 4 -6.09 -55.79 -30.92
C CYS A 4 -6.54 -54.32 -30.97
N PHE A 5 -7.23 -53.98 -32.06
CA PHE A 5 -8.12 -52.83 -32.23
C PHE A 5 -9.41 -53.06 -31.45
N GLY A 6 -10.06 -51.97 -31.00
CA GLY A 6 -11.43 -51.99 -30.51
C GLY A 6 -12.05 -50.60 -30.50
N THR A 7 -12.78 -50.27 -31.56
CA THR A 7 -13.68 -49.10 -31.66
C THR A 7 -15.06 -49.57 -32.11
N LEU A 8 -16.08 -48.73 -31.83
CA LEU A 8 -17.51 -48.75 -32.23
C LEU A 8 -18.43 -49.37 -31.15
N LYS A 9 -19.59 -48.83 -30.77
CA LYS A 9 -20.43 -47.67 -31.16
C LYS A 9 -21.52 -47.47 -30.08
N PRO A 10 -22.29 -46.36 -30.06
CA PRO A 10 -23.37 -46.10 -29.09
C PRO A 10 -24.74 -46.61 -29.59
N ALA A 11 -25.67 -46.79 -28.64
CA ALA A 11 -27.13 -46.96 -28.83
C ALA A 11 -27.81 -46.50 -27.54
N GLU A 12 -29.05 -46.01 -27.44
CA GLU A 12 -30.05 -45.38 -28.31
C GLU A 12 -31.07 -44.75 -27.32
N GLU A 13 -31.75 -43.67 -27.70
CA GLU A 13 -32.82 -43.03 -26.91
C GLU A 13 -34.14 -43.81 -26.94
N LYS A 14 -34.95 -43.70 -25.87
CA LYS A 14 -36.35 -43.18 -25.87
C LYS A 14 -37.12 -43.62 -24.61
N GLY A 15 -37.92 -42.70 -24.05
CA GLY A 15 -39.04 -43.08 -23.17
C GLY A 15 -39.52 -41.98 -22.22
N LEU A 16 -40.62 -41.32 -22.61
CA LEU A 16 -41.28 -40.18 -21.97
C LEU A 16 -42.43 -40.63 -21.02
N LEU A 17 -42.66 -39.87 -19.94
CA LEU A 17 -43.96 -39.35 -19.43
C LEU A 17 -44.39 -39.65 -17.96
N SER A 18 -44.49 -38.54 -17.21
CA SER A 18 -45.43 -38.13 -16.14
C SER A 18 -45.55 -38.87 -14.79
N ALA A 19 -45.39 -38.11 -13.70
CA ALA A 19 -46.51 -37.59 -12.88
C ALA A 19 -46.04 -36.45 -11.94
N ARG A 20 -46.93 -35.48 -11.71
CA ARG A 20 -46.77 -34.26 -10.88
C ARG A 20 -47.12 -34.53 -9.40
N PHE A 21 -46.64 -33.69 -8.48
CA PHE A 21 -47.37 -32.91 -7.45
C PHE A 21 -46.51 -32.62 -6.21
N GLY A 22 -46.49 -31.35 -5.77
CA GLY A 22 -46.02 -30.92 -4.45
C GLY A 22 -45.30 -29.58 -4.48
N ASP A 23 -46.06 -28.49 -4.47
CA ASP A 23 -45.62 -27.11 -4.27
C ASP A 23 -45.10 -26.88 -2.83
N ASP A 24 -44.35 -25.78 -2.70
CA ASP A 24 -44.34 -24.81 -1.59
C ASP A 24 -42.96 -24.51 -0.95
N ASP A 25 -42.67 -23.20 -1.03
CA ASP A 25 -41.82 -22.37 -0.17
C ASP A 25 -40.30 -22.37 -0.37
N GLU A 26 -39.95 -21.61 -1.41
CA GLU A 26 -38.89 -20.59 -1.39
C GLU A 26 -38.67 -19.97 0.01
N VAL A 27 -37.53 -20.30 0.64
CA VAL A 27 -36.94 -19.45 1.70
C VAL A 27 -35.53 -19.06 1.27
N ASN A 28 -35.42 -17.80 0.89
CA ASN A 28 -34.20 -17.06 0.60
C ASN A 28 -33.21 -17.14 1.79
N GLY A 29 -32.26 -18.07 1.71
CA GLY A 29 -31.05 -18.05 2.51
C GLY A 29 -30.05 -17.08 1.90
N ALA A 30 -30.32 -15.77 2.02
CA ALA A 30 -29.36 -14.73 1.72
C ALA A 30 -28.12 -14.96 2.60
N THR A 31 -27.05 -15.47 2.00
CA THR A 31 -25.71 -15.29 2.54
C THR A 31 -25.50 -13.79 2.64
N VAL A 32 -25.46 -13.30 3.87
CA VAL A 32 -25.09 -11.92 4.19
C VAL A 32 -23.67 -11.73 3.66
N SER A 33 -23.56 -11.09 2.50
CA SER A 33 -22.31 -10.57 1.99
C SER A 33 -21.88 -9.45 2.93
N THR A 34 -20.80 -9.68 3.68
CA THR A 34 -20.09 -8.62 4.38
C THR A 34 -19.29 -7.83 3.36
N ASP A 35 -19.98 -7.01 2.57
CA ASP A 35 -19.35 -6.04 1.67
C ASP A 35 -19.01 -4.78 2.49
N GLY A 36 -18.20 -4.96 3.52
CA GLY A 36 -17.37 -3.90 4.08
C GLY A 36 -16.05 -4.00 3.35
N GLY A 37 -15.85 -3.20 2.29
CA GLY A 37 -14.66 -3.29 1.43
C GLY A 37 -13.39 -3.34 2.27
N ALA A 38 -12.74 -4.51 2.31
CA ALA A 38 -11.51 -4.68 3.04
C ALA A 38 -10.46 -3.74 2.40
N GLY A 39 -9.76 -2.96 3.23
CA GLY A 39 -8.63 -2.16 2.80
C GLY A 39 -7.54 -3.02 2.14
N PRO A 40 -6.50 -2.40 1.56
CA PRO A 40 -5.43 -3.17 0.93
C PRO A 40 -4.77 -4.13 1.94
N ASP A 41 -4.40 -5.34 1.50
CA ASP A 41 -3.73 -6.35 2.35
C ASP A 41 -2.43 -5.83 2.97
N ALA A 42 -1.70 -4.98 2.24
CA ALA A 42 -0.53 -4.26 2.72
C ALA A 42 -0.23 -3.04 1.83
N ILE A 43 0.52 -2.08 2.38
CA ILE A 43 1.16 -1.01 1.60
C ILE A 43 2.67 -1.19 1.64
N TYR A 44 3.31 -1.13 0.48
CA TYR A 44 4.76 -1.21 0.39
C TYR A 44 5.40 0.16 0.53
N THR A 45 6.66 0.21 0.93
CA THR A 45 7.43 1.46 0.84
C THR A 45 8.81 1.22 0.26
N ILE A 46 9.33 2.17 -0.50
CA ILE A 46 10.70 2.11 -1.02
C ILE A 46 11.36 3.48 -1.02
N GLY A 47 12.67 3.51 -0.81
CA GLY A 47 13.48 4.71 -0.94
C GLY A 47 14.28 4.63 -2.22
N HIS A 48 14.29 5.64 -3.08
CA HIS A 48 15.11 5.53 -4.29
C HIS A 48 16.62 5.63 -3.98
N GLY A 49 17.00 6.37 -2.93
CA GLY A 49 18.40 6.55 -2.55
C GLY A 49 19.27 6.98 -3.73
N THR A 50 20.29 6.18 -4.01
CA THR A 50 21.17 6.28 -5.17
C THR A 50 21.02 5.10 -6.13
N LEU A 51 19.89 4.38 -6.10
CA LEU A 51 19.65 3.29 -7.03
C LEU A 51 19.64 3.80 -8.49
N PRO A 52 20.11 2.99 -9.45
CA PRO A 52 19.74 3.20 -10.84
C PRO A 52 18.23 2.95 -11.03
N ALA A 53 17.65 3.50 -12.10
CA ALA A 53 16.20 3.39 -12.34
C ALA A 53 15.78 1.93 -12.55
N GLU A 54 16.62 1.16 -13.24
CA GLU A 54 16.44 -0.25 -13.55
C GLU A 54 16.38 -1.10 -12.27
N ALA A 55 17.31 -0.89 -11.33
CA ALA A 55 17.29 -1.59 -10.05
C ALA A 55 16.07 -1.23 -9.20
N LEU A 56 15.54 0.00 -9.32
CA LEU A 56 14.27 0.33 -8.67
C LEU A 56 13.13 -0.51 -9.25
N MET A 57 13.05 -0.69 -10.57
CA MET A 57 11.99 -1.49 -11.21
C MET A 57 12.12 -2.97 -10.86
N GLU A 58 13.33 -3.53 -10.89
CA GLU A 58 13.56 -4.92 -10.48
C GLU A 58 13.05 -5.18 -9.05
N LEU A 59 13.25 -4.23 -8.13
CA LEU A 59 12.76 -4.33 -6.76
C LEU A 59 11.22 -4.23 -6.67
N LEU A 60 10.57 -3.43 -7.52
CA LEU A 60 9.12 -3.33 -7.54
C LEU A 60 8.48 -4.57 -8.18
N GLU A 61 9.01 -5.01 -9.31
CA GLU A 61 8.56 -6.19 -10.04
C GLU A 61 8.69 -7.46 -9.19
N ALA A 62 9.81 -7.64 -8.47
CA ALA A 62 10.01 -8.79 -7.60
C ALA A 62 8.99 -8.92 -6.46
N GLN A 63 8.23 -7.87 -6.17
CA GLN A 63 7.20 -7.84 -5.13
C GLN A 63 5.79 -7.64 -5.72
N ASP A 64 5.62 -7.83 -7.03
CA ASP A 64 4.36 -7.65 -7.76
C ASP A 64 3.74 -6.24 -7.57
N ILE A 65 4.57 -5.23 -7.30
CA ILE A 65 4.12 -3.85 -7.14
C ILE A 65 3.86 -3.26 -8.51
N THR A 66 2.63 -2.79 -8.74
CA THR A 66 2.19 -2.24 -10.02
C THR A 66 1.91 -0.74 -9.97
N ARG A 67 1.96 -0.12 -8.78
CA ARG A 67 1.84 1.33 -8.59
C ARG A 67 2.93 1.89 -7.68
N LEU A 68 3.54 2.98 -8.12
CA LEU A 68 4.51 3.76 -7.36
C LEU A 68 3.94 5.15 -7.07
N VAL A 69 3.63 5.41 -5.80
CA VAL A 69 3.17 6.71 -5.31
C VAL A 69 4.37 7.49 -4.75
N ASP A 70 4.81 8.50 -5.46
CA ASP A 70 5.85 9.41 -4.98
C ASP A 70 5.28 10.42 -3.98
N ILE A 71 5.74 10.34 -2.73
CA ILE A 71 5.34 11.25 -1.66
C ILE A 71 6.41 12.30 -1.35
N ARG A 72 7.36 12.55 -2.26
CA ARG A 72 8.35 13.63 -2.09
C ARG A 72 7.68 15.00 -2.29
N SER A 73 8.00 15.97 -1.41
CA SER A 73 7.54 17.36 -1.61
C SER A 73 8.10 17.99 -2.89
N PHE A 74 9.34 17.63 -3.24
CA PHE A 74 10.08 18.16 -4.38
C PHE A 74 10.88 17.03 -5.06
N PRO A 75 10.24 16.27 -5.96
CA PRO A 75 10.87 15.21 -6.75
C PRO A 75 11.82 15.76 -7.82
N GLY A 76 12.94 16.32 -7.40
CA GLY A 76 13.99 16.83 -8.28
C GLY A 76 15.34 16.73 -7.60
N SER A 77 16.36 16.28 -8.34
CA SER A 77 17.73 16.18 -7.86
C SER A 77 18.71 16.32 -9.01
N ARG A 78 19.77 17.10 -8.82
CA ARG A 78 20.90 17.13 -9.77
C ARG A 78 21.73 15.84 -9.72
N HIS A 79 21.78 15.18 -8.56
CA HIS A 79 22.55 13.95 -8.37
C HIS A 79 21.82 12.71 -8.87
N ASN A 80 20.48 12.73 -8.80
CA ASN A 80 19.63 11.65 -9.29
C ASN A 80 18.59 12.20 -10.28
N PRO A 81 19.01 12.68 -11.46
CA PRO A 81 18.11 13.29 -12.44
C PRO A 81 17.02 12.32 -12.92
N GLN A 82 17.30 11.01 -12.96
CA GLN A 82 16.34 9.97 -13.33
C GLN A 82 15.13 9.91 -12.37
N PHE A 83 15.28 10.34 -11.11
CA PHE A 83 14.16 10.43 -10.18
C PHE A 83 13.53 11.84 -10.15
N GLY A 84 13.80 12.68 -11.15
CA GLY A 84 13.03 13.89 -11.37
C GLY A 84 11.59 13.56 -11.78
N ARG A 85 10.61 14.35 -11.35
CA ARG A 85 9.18 14.08 -11.63
C ARG A 85 8.92 13.82 -13.12
N GLU A 86 9.38 14.72 -13.97
CA GLU A 86 9.16 14.65 -15.43
C GLU A 86 9.80 13.42 -16.06
N GLU A 87 10.90 12.94 -15.50
CA GLU A 87 11.52 11.69 -15.91
C GLU A 87 10.67 10.50 -15.44
N MET A 88 10.29 10.47 -14.16
CA MET A 88 9.50 9.38 -13.58
C MET A 88 8.11 9.24 -14.22
N GLU A 89 7.45 10.35 -14.56
CA GLU A 89 6.19 10.37 -15.31
C GLU A 89 6.31 9.70 -16.69
N ARG A 90 7.54 9.53 -17.20
CA ARG A 90 7.82 8.88 -18.48
C ARG A 90 8.28 7.44 -18.31
N TRP A 91 9.35 7.22 -17.55
CA TRP A 91 10.02 5.92 -17.56
C TRP A 91 9.34 4.90 -16.65
N VAL A 92 8.66 5.31 -15.57
CA VAL A 92 7.94 4.36 -14.69
C VAL A 92 6.74 3.75 -15.42
N PRO A 93 5.87 4.52 -16.10
CA PRO A 93 4.81 3.94 -16.94
C PRO A 93 5.34 3.14 -18.13
N ALA A 94 6.47 3.54 -18.72
CA ALA A 94 7.10 2.77 -19.80
C ALA A 94 7.60 1.38 -19.35
N ALA A 95 7.88 1.21 -18.05
CA ALA A 95 8.20 -0.05 -17.41
C ALA A 95 6.94 -0.83 -16.94
N GLY A 96 5.74 -0.35 -17.22
CA GLY A 96 4.48 -1.02 -16.87
C GLY A 96 3.94 -0.73 -15.47
N ILE A 97 4.50 0.25 -14.76
CA ILE A 97 4.08 0.62 -13.40
C ILE A 97 3.35 1.97 -13.42
N ASP A 98 2.18 2.06 -12.78
CA ASP A 98 1.47 3.33 -12.63
C ASP A 98 2.26 4.28 -11.71
N TYR A 99 2.43 5.52 -12.13
CA TYR A 99 3.14 6.54 -11.36
C TYR A 99 2.21 7.66 -10.94
N ARG A 100 2.16 7.93 -9.63
CA ARG A 100 1.37 9.02 -9.05
C ARG A 100 2.24 9.88 -8.16
N TRP A 101 2.19 11.20 -8.35
CA TRP A 101 2.83 12.13 -7.43
C TRP A 101 1.82 12.69 -6.44
N LEU A 102 1.95 12.30 -5.17
CA LEU A 102 1.05 12.71 -4.09
C LEU A 102 1.77 13.69 -3.17
N LYS A 103 2.00 14.91 -3.68
CA LYS A 103 2.72 15.99 -3.00
C LYS A 103 2.16 16.32 -1.60
N VAL A 104 0.86 16.10 -1.41
CA VAL A 104 0.18 16.34 -0.13
C VAL A 104 0.76 15.48 1.00
N LEU A 105 1.33 14.30 0.73
CA LEU A 105 2.04 13.51 1.75
C LEU A 105 3.54 13.87 1.89
N GLY A 106 3.97 14.96 1.24
CA GLY A 106 5.32 15.50 1.20
C GLY A 106 6.03 15.70 2.54
N GLY A 107 7.19 15.08 2.73
CA GLY A 107 7.98 15.19 3.97
C GLY A 107 8.50 16.57 4.41
N ARG A 108 8.58 17.58 3.53
CA ARG A 108 9.07 18.92 3.92
C ARG A 108 7.93 19.75 4.50
N ARG A 109 7.98 19.98 5.82
CA ARG A 109 7.03 20.80 6.58
C ARG A 109 7.72 21.91 7.34
N ARG A 110 6.98 22.98 7.64
CA ARG A 110 7.44 24.08 8.48
C ARG A 110 7.17 23.71 9.93
N SER A 111 8.10 24.03 10.82
CA SER A 111 7.90 23.87 12.26
C SER A 111 6.77 24.76 12.75
N GLN A 112 5.97 24.22 13.67
CA GLN A 112 5.10 25.01 14.52
C GLN A 112 5.85 25.38 15.82
N ASP A 113 5.52 26.52 16.42
CA ASP A 113 6.24 27.03 17.61
C ASP A 113 6.04 26.14 18.86
N GLU A 114 4.88 25.48 18.98
CA GLU A 114 4.52 24.63 20.12
C GLU A 114 3.97 23.28 19.64
N SER A 115 4.88 22.32 19.39
CA SER A 115 4.50 20.96 19.01
C SER A 115 4.33 20.05 20.25
N ARG A 116 3.25 19.28 20.28
CA ARG A 116 3.02 18.26 21.33
C ARG A 116 3.79 16.96 21.13
N HIS A 117 4.41 16.74 19.96
CA HIS A 117 5.17 15.52 19.64
C HIS A 117 6.60 15.56 20.23
N MET A 118 6.67 15.76 21.55
CA MET A 118 7.89 16.10 22.26
C MET A 118 8.95 14.98 22.23
N ALA A 119 8.54 13.72 22.06
CA ALA A 119 9.45 12.59 21.98
C ALA A 119 10.23 12.53 20.65
N LEU A 120 9.71 13.15 19.58
CA LEU A 120 10.41 13.28 18.30
C LEU A 120 11.51 14.32 18.40
N ARG A 121 12.76 13.88 18.63
CA ARG A 121 13.92 14.75 18.83
C ARG A 121 14.29 15.59 17.61
N HIS A 122 14.11 15.04 16.40
CA HIS A 122 14.52 15.72 15.17
C HIS A 122 13.42 16.70 14.71
N PRO A 123 13.71 18.00 14.52
CA PRO A 123 12.70 19.01 14.19
C PRO A 123 11.86 18.65 12.97
N ALA A 124 12.47 18.14 11.89
CA ALA A 124 11.73 17.77 10.69
C ALA A 124 10.70 16.64 10.91
N PHE A 125 10.96 15.69 11.83
CA PHE A 125 9.98 14.65 12.17
C PHE A 125 8.84 15.25 12.98
N ARG A 126 9.16 16.12 13.93
CA ARG A 126 8.19 16.85 14.75
C ARG A 126 7.26 17.70 13.89
N SER A 127 7.80 18.50 12.96
CA SER A 127 7.02 19.30 12.02
C SER A 127 6.15 18.45 11.08
N TYR A 128 6.57 17.22 10.77
CA TYR A 128 5.76 16.32 9.98
C TYR A 128 4.63 15.70 10.80
N ALA A 129 4.89 15.32 12.06
CA ALA A 129 3.86 14.86 12.98
C ALA A 129 2.81 15.96 13.22
N ASP A 130 3.22 17.22 13.43
CA ASP A 130 2.28 18.35 13.56
C ASP A 130 1.40 18.49 12.29
N TYR A 131 1.95 18.17 11.12
CA TYR A 131 1.22 18.20 9.86
C TYR A 131 0.22 17.04 9.74
N MET A 132 0.48 15.90 10.37
CA MET A 132 -0.40 14.73 10.31
C MET A 132 -1.77 14.99 10.96
N GLU A 133 -1.85 15.96 11.86
CA GLU A 133 -3.08 16.39 12.53
C GLU A 133 -3.96 17.32 11.66
N THR A 134 -3.57 17.56 10.40
CA THR A 134 -4.27 18.48 9.51
C THR A 134 -5.24 17.77 8.56
N ASN A 135 -6.30 18.47 8.15
CA ASN A 135 -7.23 17.99 7.11
C ASN A 135 -6.54 17.69 5.78
N ASP A 136 -5.44 18.40 5.45
CA ASP A 136 -4.67 18.12 4.23
C ASP A 136 -4.01 16.75 4.30
N PHE A 137 -3.44 16.38 5.46
CA PHE A 137 -2.88 15.05 5.64
C PHE A 137 -3.97 13.97 5.56
N ALA A 138 -5.09 14.16 6.26
CA ALA A 138 -6.22 13.23 6.20
C ALA A 138 -6.74 13.03 4.77
N SER A 139 -6.87 14.11 3.99
CA SER A 139 -7.23 14.04 2.57
C SER A 139 -6.17 13.31 1.73
N GLY A 140 -4.89 13.54 1.99
CA GLY A 140 -3.80 12.82 1.35
C GLY A 140 -3.79 11.33 1.68
N MET A 141 -4.09 10.96 2.92
CA MET A 141 -4.18 9.56 3.33
C MET A 141 -5.37 8.86 2.65
N ALA A 142 -6.55 9.49 2.64
CA ALA A 142 -7.71 8.96 1.93
C ALA A 142 -7.45 8.74 0.42
N GLN A 143 -6.72 9.66 -0.22
CA GLN A 143 -6.27 9.49 -1.60
C GLN A 143 -5.33 8.28 -1.73
N LEU A 144 -4.31 8.16 -0.88
CA LEU A 144 -3.39 7.02 -0.90
C LEU A 144 -4.14 5.68 -0.73
N LEU A 145 -5.05 5.60 0.23
CA LEU A 145 -5.83 4.39 0.51
C LEU A 145 -6.69 4.00 -0.69
N THR A 146 -7.35 4.98 -1.34
CA THR A 146 -8.11 4.73 -2.57
C THR A 146 -7.21 4.12 -3.65
N LEU A 147 -6.05 4.72 -3.91
CA LEU A 147 -5.09 4.20 -4.89
C LEU A 147 -4.60 2.78 -4.53
N ALA A 148 -4.42 2.50 -3.24
CA ALA A 148 -3.95 1.21 -2.75
C ALA A 148 -5.01 0.10 -2.83
N THR A 149 -6.31 0.43 -2.77
CA THR A 149 -7.38 -0.56 -2.99
C THR A 149 -7.51 -1.00 -4.45
N GLU A 150 -7.00 -0.20 -5.40
CA GLU A 150 -7.10 -0.51 -6.83
C GLU A 150 -6.07 -1.56 -7.28
N GLN A 151 -4.86 -1.52 -6.71
CA GLN A 151 -3.75 -2.39 -7.10
C GLN A 151 -2.56 -2.32 -6.11
N PRO A 152 -1.66 -3.33 -6.10
CA PRO A 152 -0.46 -3.34 -5.24
C PRO A 152 0.37 -2.06 -5.36
N THR A 153 0.49 -1.34 -4.24
CA THR A 153 1.00 0.03 -4.21
C THR A 153 2.21 0.16 -3.29
N ALA A 154 3.26 0.83 -3.77
CA ALA A 154 4.37 1.31 -2.95
C ALA A 154 4.40 2.83 -2.84
N ILE A 155 4.62 3.35 -1.63
CA ILE A 155 4.97 4.76 -1.42
C ILE A 155 6.50 4.97 -1.50
N MET A 156 6.93 6.03 -2.18
CA MET A 156 8.35 6.30 -2.42
C MET A 156 8.82 7.63 -1.84
N CYS A 157 10.04 7.64 -1.29
CA CYS A 157 10.79 8.87 -1.03
C CYS A 157 12.26 8.79 -1.48
N SER A 158 13.07 9.82 -1.17
CA SER A 158 14.49 9.87 -1.54
C SER A 158 15.45 9.12 -0.64
N GLU A 159 15.17 9.02 0.66
CA GLU A 159 16.07 8.38 1.61
C GLU A 159 16.02 6.86 1.43
N SER A 160 17.17 6.18 1.37
CA SER A 160 17.23 4.73 1.17
C SER A 160 16.53 3.99 2.30
N VAL A 161 16.78 4.39 3.54
CA VAL A 161 16.25 3.73 4.75
C VAL A 161 15.00 4.42 5.28
N TRP A 162 13.95 3.65 5.52
CA TRP A 162 12.64 4.21 5.91
C TRP A 162 12.69 4.97 7.25
N TRP A 163 13.50 4.52 8.21
CA TRP A 163 13.55 5.08 9.56
C TRP A 163 14.21 6.47 9.69
N LYS A 164 14.84 6.97 8.62
CA LYS A 164 15.47 8.31 8.58
C LYS A 164 14.63 9.37 7.85
N CYS A 165 13.44 9.01 7.38
CA CYS A 165 12.61 9.92 6.60
C CYS A 165 11.15 9.90 7.05
N HIS A 166 10.36 10.81 6.48
CA HIS A 166 8.93 10.94 6.74
C HIS A 166 8.11 9.68 6.41
N ARG A 167 8.60 8.76 5.55
CA ARG A 167 7.94 7.46 5.34
C ARG A 167 7.68 6.74 6.64
N ARG A 168 8.59 6.85 7.62
CA ARG A 168 8.41 6.27 8.96
C ARG A 168 7.07 6.69 9.60
N LEU A 169 6.77 8.00 9.61
CA LEU A 169 5.58 8.53 10.26
C LEU A 169 4.31 8.25 9.44
N VAL A 170 4.42 8.22 8.10
CA VAL A 170 3.32 7.74 7.24
C VAL A 170 3.03 6.26 7.55
N SER A 171 4.06 5.44 7.70
CA SER A 171 3.94 4.03 8.04
C SER A 171 3.39 3.80 9.45
N ASP A 172 3.76 4.64 10.43
CA ASP A 172 3.15 4.62 11.76
C ASP A 172 1.63 4.84 11.66
N HIS A 173 1.19 5.82 10.87
CA HIS A 173 -0.24 6.10 10.67
C HIS A 173 -0.98 4.94 9.99
N LEU A 174 -0.41 4.40 8.91
CA LEU A 174 -1.00 3.26 8.21
C LEU A 174 -1.19 2.05 9.13
N VAL A 175 -0.21 1.75 9.99
CA VAL A 175 -0.28 0.59 10.90
C VAL A 175 -1.18 0.85 12.10
N LEU A 176 -1.07 2.01 12.75
CA LEU A 176 -1.71 2.27 14.03
C LEU A 176 -3.14 2.84 13.92
N ILE A 177 -3.43 3.61 12.87
CA ILE A 177 -4.74 4.25 12.64
C ILE A 177 -5.55 3.47 11.61
N GLU A 178 -4.95 3.17 10.45
CA GLU A 178 -5.65 2.49 9.35
C GLU A 178 -5.63 0.95 9.48
N HIS A 179 -4.84 0.41 10.43
CA HIS A 179 -4.67 -1.03 10.63
C HIS A 179 -4.21 -1.80 9.39
N ILE A 180 -3.45 -1.14 8.51
CA ILE A 180 -2.88 -1.72 7.29
C ILE A 180 -1.42 -2.07 7.52
N PRO A 181 -1.00 -3.34 7.29
CA PRO A 181 0.39 -3.73 7.33
C PRO A 181 1.25 -2.91 6.36
N VAL A 182 2.44 -2.53 6.80
CA VAL A 182 3.43 -1.86 5.95
C VAL A 182 4.68 -2.70 5.79
N LEU A 183 5.08 -2.92 4.54
CA LEU A 183 6.27 -3.70 4.17
C LEU A 183 7.29 -2.80 3.47
N HIS A 184 8.46 -2.62 4.07
CA HIS A 184 9.54 -1.84 3.47
C HIS A 184 10.38 -2.71 2.53
N VAL A 185 10.38 -2.36 1.26
CA VAL A 185 11.27 -2.93 0.26
C VAL A 185 12.67 -2.31 0.44
N MET A 186 13.58 -3.10 0.97
CA MET A 186 14.97 -2.72 1.16
C MET A 186 15.73 -2.87 -0.16
N HIS A 187 16.83 -2.11 -0.35
CA HIS A 187 17.66 -2.20 -1.57
C HIS A 187 18.29 -3.58 -1.81
N THR A 188 18.27 -4.46 -0.81
CA THR A 188 18.69 -5.86 -0.94
C THR A 188 17.58 -6.79 -1.47
N GLY A 189 16.38 -6.26 -1.79
CA GLY A 189 15.19 -7.03 -2.12
C GLY A 189 14.47 -7.66 -0.92
N LYS A 190 14.95 -7.43 0.30
CA LYS A 190 14.27 -7.93 1.51
C LYS A 190 13.07 -7.06 1.86
N LEU A 191 11.99 -7.71 2.29
CA LEU A 191 10.87 -7.04 2.94
C LEU A 191 11.09 -7.00 4.45
N ASN A 192 10.92 -5.82 5.03
CA ASN A 192 10.87 -5.64 6.48
C ASN A 192 9.51 -5.10 6.86
N GLU A 193 8.82 -5.73 7.80
CA GLU A 193 7.62 -5.15 8.43
C GLU A 193 7.98 -3.83 9.14
N HIS A 194 7.07 -2.86 9.09
CA HIS A 194 7.21 -1.58 9.78
C HIS A 194 6.98 -1.78 11.29
N PRO A 195 7.99 -1.55 12.15
CA PRO A 195 7.77 -1.46 13.58
C PRO A 195 7.36 -0.02 13.94
N PRO A 196 6.15 0.19 14.52
CA PRO A 196 5.76 1.52 14.93
C PRO A 196 6.73 2.14 15.94
N LEU A 197 6.84 3.45 15.93
CA LEU A 197 7.56 4.18 16.98
C LEU A 197 6.99 3.81 18.36
N ALA A 198 7.85 3.36 19.28
CA ALA A 198 7.44 3.07 20.65
C ALA A 198 6.88 4.32 21.35
N GLU A 199 7.33 5.49 20.90
CA GLU A 199 6.90 6.79 21.40
C GLU A 199 5.50 7.21 20.91
N ALA A 200 4.87 6.44 20.01
CA ALA A 200 3.56 6.75 19.45
C ALA A 200 2.44 6.23 20.36
N ARG A 201 1.40 7.05 20.52
CA ARG A 201 0.07 6.63 21.00
C ARG A 201 -1.01 7.13 20.06
N VAL A 202 -2.10 6.37 19.99
CA VAL A 202 -3.32 6.80 19.30
C VAL A 202 -4.14 7.71 20.22
N GLU A 203 -4.57 8.85 19.70
CA GLU A 203 -5.52 9.75 20.35
C GLU A 203 -6.62 10.11 19.35
N GLY A 204 -7.80 9.49 19.48
CA GLY A 204 -8.85 9.64 18.48
C GLY A 204 -8.39 9.09 17.13
N ASN A 205 -8.29 9.96 16.12
CA ASN A 205 -7.81 9.61 14.78
C ASN A 205 -6.38 10.11 14.51
N ASP A 206 -5.70 10.62 15.54
CA ASP A 206 -4.37 11.21 15.43
C ASP A 206 -3.32 10.33 16.12
N LEU A 207 -2.06 10.50 15.70
CA LEU A 207 -0.90 9.95 16.37
C LEU A 207 -0.16 11.03 17.15
N VAL A 208 -0.02 10.83 18.45
CA VAL A 208 0.77 11.69 19.32
C VAL A 208 2.06 10.98 19.69
N TYR A 209 3.18 11.70 19.61
CA TYR A 209 4.51 11.17 19.91
C TYR A 209 5.04 11.81 21.19
N ASP A 210 4.43 11.45 22.31
CA ASP A 210 4.65 12.03 23.64
C ASP A 210 4.88 10.98 24.74
N VAL A 211 4.66 9.70 24.46
CA VAL A 211 4.75 8.61 25.45
C VAL A 211 5.45 7.38 24.90
N GLY A 212 6.38 6.78 25.64
CA GLY A 212 6.96 5.49 25.28
C GLY A 212 6.09 4.33 25.78
N THR A 213 5.37 3.66 24.90
CA THR A 213 4.64 2.43 25.23
C THR A 213 5.58 1.23 25.06
N LEU A 214 6.34 0.91 26.12
CA LEU A 214 6.67 -0.49 26.40
C LEU A 214 5.98 -0.84 27.71
N GLY A 215 4.78 -1.36 27.58
CA GLY A 215 3.97 -1.79 28.71
C GLY A 215 2.66 -2.40 28.24
N LEU A 216 2.75 -3.51 27.52
CA LEU A 216 2.07 -4.79 27.77
C LEU A 216 2.53 -5.83 26.73
#